data_AF-A0A847WCB4-F1
#
_entry.id   AF-A0A847WCB4-F1
#
_cell.length_a   1.000
_cell.length_b   1.000
_cell.length_c   1.000
_cell.angle_alpha   90.00
_cell.angle_beta   90.00
_cell.angle_gamma   90.00
#
_symmetry.space_group_name_H-M   'P 1'
#
loop_
_entity.id
_entity.type
_entity.pdbx_description
1 polymer ?
#
loop_
_entity_poly.entity_id
_entity_poly.type
_entity_poly.pdbx_seq_one_letter_code
_entity_poly.pdbx_strand_id
1 'polypeptide(L)'
;MTSSELTKELRMILEEELSLTLELTEIAQEKLLRLSDSDVKGLENVLQREEDAAARLQDKETQRLEAAAQLAGILGLKPGEFRLKDLIDSIDNGTDKILLNETRQRLKFAVNSLARTNKKALALAEQKIKYTDYIINLMYAPQKKSNLYDVQGKLNENRADTGRVDYTV
;
A
#
# COMPACT_ATOMS: atom_id res chain seq x y z
N MET A 1 19.40 10.28 31.14
CA MET A 1 18.45 11.05 30.32
C MET A 1 17.28 11.46 31.17
N THR A 2 16.86 12.72 31.05
CA THR A 2 15.65 13.23 31.72
C THR A 2 14.40 12.90 30.88
N SER A 3 13.21 12.92 31.50
CA SER A 3 11.93 12.74 30.78
C SER A 3 11.77 13.73 29.60
N SER A 4 12.25 14.96 29.76
CA SER A 4 12.21 15.99 28.70
C SER A 4 13.11 15.67 27.51
N GLU A 5 14.30 15.09 27.73
CA GLU A 5 15.21 14.70 26.65
C GLU A 5 14.63 13.57 25.79
N LEU A 6 14.12 12.51 26.43
CA LEU A 6 13.49 11.38 25.71
C LEU A 6 12.22 11.82 24.96
N THR A 7 11.48 12.78 25.51
CA THR A 7 10.29 13.34 24.85
C THR A 7 10.67 14.06 23.55
N LYS A 8 11.78 14.82 23.55
CA LYS A 8 12.29 15.50 22.35
C LYS A 8 12.85 14.51 21.34
N GLU A 9 13.55 13.49 21.79
CA GLU A 9 14.05 12.41 20.94
C GLU A 9 12.91 11.68 20.24
N LEU A 10 11.88 11.27 20.99
CA LEU A 10 10.69 10.63 20.42
C LEU A 10 9.99 11.54 19.40
N ARG A 11 9.96 12.86 19.65
CA ARG A 11 9.42 13.82 18.68
C ARG A 11 10.22 13.84 17.39
N MET A 12 11.55 13.93 17.46
CA MET A 12 12.41 13.94 16.27
C MET A 12 12.22 12.66 15.45
N ILE A 13 12.16 11.49 16.11
CA ILE A 13 11.91 10.22 15.43
C ILE A 13 10.54 10.24 14.72
N LEU A 14 9.48 10.71 15.38
CA LEU A 14 8.15 10.81 14.79
C LEU A 14 8.08 11.81 13.61
N GLU A 15 8.86 12.89 13.65
CA GLU A 15 8.96 13.85 12.56
C GLU A 15 9.68 13.24 11.34
N GLU A 16 10.73 12.46 11.57
CA GLU A 16 11.42 11.71 10.51
C GLU A 16 10.54 10.61 9.91
N GLU A 17 9.80 9.86 10.74
CA GLU A 17 8.80 8.89 10.25
C GLU A 17 7.72 9.56 9.40
N LEU A 18 7.25 10.75 9.82
CA LEU A 18 6.29 11.53 9.04
C LEU A 18 6.89 11.92 7.69
N SER A 19 8.13 12.40 7.67
CA SER A 19 8.83 12.76 6.43
C SER A 19 8.94 11.57 5.48
N LEU A 20 9.39 10.41 5.99
CA LEU A 20 9.50 9.17 5.20
C LEU A 20 8.13 8.66 4.73
N THR A 21 7.08 8.82 5.53
CA THR A 21 5.72 8.44 5.14
C THR A 21 5.17 9.33 4.02
N LEU A 22 5.51 10.62 4.05
CA LEU A 22 5.17 11.55 2.96
C LEU A 22 5.96 11.21 1.69
N GLU A 23 7.26 10.92 1.80
CA GLU A 23 8.09 10.45 0.68
C GLU A 23 7.49 9.19 0.04
N LEU A 24 7.12 8.18 0.84
CA LEU A 24 6.45 6.98 0.34
C LEU A 24 5.10 7.28 -0.32
N THR A 25 4.38 8.30 0.15
CA THR A 25 3.12 8.73 -0.46
C THR A 25 3.36 9.30 -1.85
N GLU A 26 4.40 10.13 -2.02
CA GLU A 26 4.81 10.66 -3.32
C GLU A 26 5.25 9.55 -4.27
N ILE A 27 6.06 8.59 -3.78
CA ILE A 27 6.48 7.41 -4.55
C ILE A 27 5.26 6.58 -4.99
N ALA A 28 4.27 6.39 -4.11
CA ALA A 28 3.04 5.67 -4.47
C ALA A 28 2.20 6.42 -5.52
N GLN A 29 2.20 7.77 -5.49
CA GLN A 29 1.57 8.58 -6.53
C GLN A 29 2.33 8.50 -7.86
N GLU A 30 3.66 8.52 -7.82
CA GLU A 30 4.48 8.33 -9.02
C GLU A 30 4.22 6.94 -9.63
N LYS A 31 4.14 5.89 -8.81
CA LYS A 31 3.81 4.54 -9.26
C LYS A 31 2.47 4.48 -10.00
N LEU A 32 1.46 5.20 -9.52
CA LEU A 32 0.16 5.30 -10.22
C LEU A 32 0.30 5.92 -11.60
N LEU A 33 1.12 6.96 -11.75
CA LEU A 33 1.37 7.61 -13.04
C LEU A 33 2.07 6.63 -13.99
N ARG A 34 3.16 5.99 -13.55
CA ARG A 34 3.91 5.04 -14.38
C ARG A 34 3.07 3.82 -14.80
N LEU A 35 2.23 3.29 -13.91
CA LEU A 35 1.28 2.21 -14.22
C LEU A 35 0.23 2.65 -15.26
N SER A 36 -0.20 3.91 -15.21
CA SER A 36 -1.15 4.46 -16.18
C SER A 36 -0.52 4.52 -17.57
N ASP A 37 0.71 5.04 -17.64
CA ASP A 37 1.51 5.20 -18.87
C ASP A 37 2.10 3.89 -19.41
N SER A 38 1.99 2.80 -18.63
CA SER A 38 2.60 1.48 -18.95
C SER A 38 4.13 1.56 -19.10
N ASP A 39 4.76 2.46 -18.37
CA ASP A 39 6.21 2.69 -18.33
C ASP A 39 6.89 1.70 -17.37
N VAL A 40 7.21 0.50 -17.88
CA VAL A 40 7.82 -0.58 -17.10
C VAL A 40 9.20 -0.21 -16.56
N LYS A 41 10.02 0.52 -17.33
CA LYS A 41 11.35 0.96 -16.89
C LYS A 41 11.26 2.03 -15.80
N GLY A 42 10.32 2.97 -15.94
CA GLY A 42 10.01 3.95 -14.90
C GLY A 42 9.54 3.29 -13.60
N LEU A 43 8.79 2.19 -13.69
CA LEU A 43 8.34 1.43 -12.52
C LEU A 43 9.49 0.81 -11.74
N GLU A 44 10.50 0.24 -12.40
CA GLU A 44 11.66 -0.36 -11.71
C GLU A 44 12.38 0.66 -10.81
N ASN A 45 12.64 1.86 -11.34
CA ASN A 45 13.28 2.93 -10.57
C ASN A 45 12.43 3.40 -9.38
N VAL A 46 11.10 3.45 -9.55
CA VAL A 46 10.17 3.82 -8.48
C VAL A 46 10.13 2.74 -7.39
N LEU A 47 10.18 1.47 -7.77
CA LEU A 47 10.20 0.34 -6.84
C LEU A 47 11.48 0.34 -5.99
N GLN A 48 12.65 0.58 -6.59
CA GLN A 48 13.92 0.65 -5.84
C GLN A 48 13.86 1.76 -4.77
N ARG A 49 13.37 2.95 -5.14
CA ARG A 49 13.20 4.06 -4.19
C ARG A 49 12.20 3.73 -3.09
N GLU A 50 11.14 3.00 -3.40
CA GLU A 50 10.16 2.55 -2.42
C GLU A 50 10.78 1.58 -1.41
N GLU A 51 11.56 0.61 -1.87
CA GLU A 51 12.25 -0.35 -1.01
C GLU A 51 13.23 0.36 -0.07
N ASP A 52 14.04 1.29 -0.59
CA ASP A 52 14.98 2.08 0.20
C ASP A 52 14.27 2.97 1.24
N ALA A 53 13.14 3.58 0.87
CA ALA A 53 12.34 4.39 1.80
C ALA A 53 11.62 3.54 2.86
N ALA A 54 11.13 2.37 2.48
CA ALA A 54 10.48 1.42 3.38
C ALA A 54 11.46 0.85 4.42
N ALA A 55 12.68 0.51 3.99
CA ALA A 55 13.74 0.07 4.90
C ALA A 55 14.09 1.17 5.94
N ARG A 56 14.30 2.41 5.48
CA ARG A 56 14.52 3.56 6.37
C ARG A 56 13.37 3.78 7.35
N LEU A 57 12.12 3.62 6.91
CA LEU A 57 10.95 3.76 7.78
C LEU A 57 10.89 2.64 8.83
N GLN A 58 11.24 1.41 8.46
CA GLN A 58 11.29 0.27 9.38
C GLN A 58 12.35 0.46 10.48
N ASP A 59 13.52 0.99 10.11
CA ASP A 59 14.57 1.32 11.08
C ASP A 59 14.08 2.41 12.07
N LYS A 60 13.37 3.42 11.57
CA LYS A 60 12.81 4.49 12.42
C LYS A 60 11.70 4.01 13.34
N GLU A 61 10.84 3.11 12.87
CA GLU A 61 9.83 2.47 13.71
C GLU A 61 10.47 1.68 14.85
N THR A 62 11.60 1.01 14.59
CA THR A 62 12.36 0.31 15.63
C THR A 62 12.91 1.29 16.67
N GLN A 63 13.54 2.39 16.22
CA GLN A 63 14.02 3.47 17.11
C GLN A 63 12.88 4.09 17.92
N ARG A 64 11.70 4.29 17.30
CA ARG A 64 10.52 4.81 17.98
C ARG A 64 10.06 3.89 19.09
N LEU A 65 10.00 2.58 18.85
CA LEU A 65 9.59 1.60 19.85
C LEU A 65 10.56 1.59 21.04
N GLU A 66 11.86 1.68 20.77
CA GLU A 66 12.90 1.77 21.82
C GLU A 66 12.76 3.05 22.65
N ALA A 67 12.68 4.22 22.00
CA ALA A 67 12.52 5.50 22.68
C ALA A 67 11.21 5.56 23.50
N ALA A 68 10.12 5.02 22.94
CA ALA A 68 8.84 4.94 23.65
C ALA A 68 8.91 3.99 24.86
N ALA A 69 9.62 2.86 24.76
CA ALA A 69 9.82 1.94 25.88
C ALA A 69 10.65 2.58 27.01
N GLN A 70 11.71 3.32 26.66
CA GLN A 70 12.52 4.06 27.64
C GLN A 70 11.69 5.13 28.36
N LEU A 71 10.92 5.91 27.60
CA LEU A 71 10.08 6.97 28.16
C LEU A 71 8.95 6.39 29.03
N ALA A 72 8.34 5.28 28.62
CA ALA A 72 7.37 4.55 29.43
C ALA A 72 7.96 4.09 30.77
N GLY A 73 9.20 3.59 30.77
CA GLY A 73 9.91 3.22 31.99
C GLY A 73 10.09 4.38 32.98
N ILE A 74 10.42 5.57 32.47
CA ILE A 74 10.54 6.79 33.30
C ILE A 74 9.18 7.24 33.85
N LEU A 75 8.12 7.10 33.05
CA LEU A 75 6.75 7.47 33.43
C LEU A 75 6.05 6.41 34.30
N GLY A 76 6.71 5.29 34.62
CA GLY A 76 6.15 4.22 35.43
C GLY A 76 5.06 3.39 34.73
N LEU A 77 5.00 3.43 33.40
CA LEU A 77 4.08 2.63 32.60
C LEU A 77 4.60 1.20 32.43
N LYS A 78 3.71 0.22 32.46
CA LYS A 78 4.07 -1.20 32.30
C LYS A 78 4.49 -1.49 30.85
N PRO A 79 5.59 -2.24 30.63
CA PRO A 79 5.99 -2.69 29.30
C PRO A 79 4.88 -3.53 28.65
N GLY A 80 4.56 -3.24 27.39
CA GLY A 80 3.65 -4.05 26.57
C GLY A 80 2.16 -3.65 26.59
N GLU A 81 1.76 -2.65 27.40
CA GLU A 81 0.35 -2.26 27.55
C GLU A 81 0.04 -0.78 27.26
N PHE A 82 0.93 -0.05 26.58
CA PHE A 82 0.69 1.35 26.26
C PHE A 82 0.69 1.59 24.75
N ARG A 83 -0.28 2.40 24.28
CA ARG A 83 -0.25 3.02 22.96
C ARG A 83 0.56 4.31 23.06
N LEU A 84 1.06 4.80 21.93
CA LEU A 84 1.71 6.11 21.84
C LEU A 84 0.83 7.24 22.41
N LYS A 85 -0.49 7.11 22.30
CA LYS A 85 -1.44 8.03 22.94
C LYS A 85 -1.35 8.02 24.47
N ASP A 86 -1.36 6.84 25.07
CA ASP A 86 -1.35 6.66 26.51
C ASP A 86 -0.03 7.20 27.11
N LEU A 87 1.07 7.02 26.37
CA LEU A 87 2.36 7.59 26.70
C LEU A 87 2.34 9.13 26.67
N ILE A 88 1.84 9.74 25.58
CA ILE A 88 1.73 11.21 25.47
C ILE A 88 0.82 11.78 26.56
N ASP A 89 -0.28 11.10 26.86
CA ASP A 89 -1.25 11.54 27.88
C ASP A 89 -0.62 11.55 29.28
N SER A 90 0.36 10.68 29.53
CA SER A 90 1.13 10.56 30.79
C SER A 90 2.27 11.56 30.94
N ILE A 91 2.62 12.31 29.89
CA ILE A 91 3.60 13.40 29.96
C ILE A 91 2.94 14.61 30.62
N ASP A 92 3.71 15.31 31.45
CA ASP A 92 3.30 16.58 32.04
C ASP A 92 2.81 17.58 30.99
N ASN A 93 1.79 18.36 31.33
CA ASN A 93 1.24 19.33 30.41
C ASN A 93 2.29 20.41 30.08
N GLY A 94 2.61 20.53 28.80
CA GLY A 94 3.60 21.48 28.29
C GLY A 94 3.69 21.46 26.77
N THR A 95 4.54 22.32 26.22
CA THR A 95 4.72 22.47 24.77
C THR A 95 5.10 21.15 24.09
N ASP A 96 5.95 20.33 24.71
CA ASP A 96 6.40 19.07 24.13
C ASP A 96 5.25 18.06 23.94
N LYS A 97 4.28 18.01 24.87
CA LYS A 97 3.07 17.17 24.76
C LYS A 97 2.19 17.60 23.60
N ILE A 98 2.01 18.91 23.42
CA ILE A 98 1.22 19.49 22.32
C ILE A 98 1.84 19.10 20.98
N LEU A 99 3.15 19.36 20.83
CA LEU A 99 3.89 19.06 19.60
C LEU A 99 3.87 17.56 19.26
N LEU A 100 4.08 16.69 20.25
CA LEU A 100 3.98 15.23 20.04
C LEU A 100 2.59 14.80 19.57
N ASN A 101 1.53 15.38 20.14
CA ASN A 101 0.17 15.06 19.75
C ASN A 101 -0.13 15.53 18.32
N GLU A 102 0.34 16.71 17.94
CA GLU A 102 0.25 17.24 16.58
C GLU A 102 0.98 16.33 15.57
N THR A 103 2.25 15.98 15.86
CA THR A 103 3.03 15.09 15.00
C THR A 103 2.38 13.72 14.87
N ARG A 104 1.88 13.14 15.98
CA ARG A 104 1.12 11.88 15.95
C ARG A 104 -0.11 11.96 15.04
N GLN A 105 -0.88 13.05 15.13
CA GLN A 105 -2.05 13.23 14.28
C GLN A 105 -1.66 13.33 12.81
N ARG A 106 -0.64 14.16 12.49
CA ARG A 106 -0.12 14.29 11.13
C ARG A 106 0.37 12.95 10.58
N LEU A 107 1.11 12.18 11.36
CA LEU A 107 1.56 10.84 10.99
C LEU A 107 0.37 9.90 10.71
N LYS A 108 -0.64 9.91 11.58
CA LYS A 108 -1.87 9.12 11.36
C LYS A 108 -2.56 9.51 10.04
N PHE A 109 -2.63 10.79 9.71
CA PHE A 109 -3.20 11.23 8.43
C PHE A 109 -2.34 10.79 7.25
N ALA A 110 -1.01 10.94 7.34
CA ALA A 110 -0.08 10.54 6.29
C ALA A 110 -0.14 9.03 6.01
N VAL A 111 -0.11 8.19 7.05
CA VAL A 111 -0.23 6.72 6.91
C VAL A 111 -1.56 6.33 6.25
N ASN A 112 -2.67 6.96 6.64
CA ASN A 112 -3.96 6.70 6.01
C ASN A 112 -3.99 7.13 4.53
N SER A 113 -3.32 8.24 4.20
CA SER A 113 -3.18 8.70 2.81
C SER A 113 -2.36 7.73 1.98
N LEU A 114 -1.19 7.31 2.49
CA LEU A 114 -0.33 6.31 1.86
C LEU A 114 -1.09 5.01 1.61
N ALA A 115 -1.80 4.48 2.61
CA ALA A 115 -2.57 3.25 2.49
C ALA A 115 -3.67 3.35 1.41
N ARG A 116 -4.34 4.50 1.30
CA ARG A 116 -5.33 4.75 0.24
C ARG A 116 -4.70 4.79 -1.14
N THR A 117 -3.58 5.49 -1.29
CA THR A 117 -2.86 5.61 -2.57
C THR A 117 -2.31 4.26 -3.02
N ASN A 118 -1.72 3.50 -2.10
CA ASN A 118 -1.18 2.18 -2.40
C ASN A 118 -2.29 1.19 -2.81
N LYS A 119 -3.46 1.23 -2.16
CA LYS A 119 -4.63 0.43 -2.59
C LYS A 119 -5.07 0.76 -4.02
N LYS A 120 -5.02 2.03 -4.43
CA LYS A 120 -5.32 2.41 -5.82
C LYS A 120 -4.27 1.87 -6.78
N ALA A 121 -2.98 1.94 -6.42
CA ALA A 121 -1.89 1.41 -7.24
C ALA A 121 -2.02 -0.10 -7.45
N LEU A 122 -2.33 -0.84 -6.39
CA LEU A 122 -2.61 -2.27 -6.46
C LEU A 122 -3.79 -2.58 -7.40
N ALA A 123 -4.93 -1.90 -7.22
CA ALA A 123 -6.11 -2.12 -8.05
C ALA A 123 -5.84 -1.85 -9.55
N LEU A 124 -5.06 -0.80 -9.85
CA LEU A 124 -4.67 -0.48 -11.22
C LEU A 124 -3.75 -1.55 -11.82
N ALA A 125 -2.76 -2.02 -11.06
CA ALA A 125 -1.87 -3.10 -11.49
C ALA A 125 -2.66 -4.39 -11.77
N GLU A 126 -3.55 -4.79 -10.86
CA GLU A 126 -4.42 -5.96 -11.04
C GLU A 126 -5.31 -5.83 -12.29
N GLN A 127 -5.88 -4.65 -12.54
CA GLN A 127 -6.68 -4.40 -13.72
C GLN A 127 -5.87 -4.58 -15.01
N LYS A 128 -4.64 -4.05 -15.04
CA LYS A 128 -3.73 -4.16 -16.20
C LYS A 128 -3.31 -5.62 -16.45
N ILE A 129 -3.06 -6.40 -15.40
CA ILE A 129 -2.77 -7.84 -15.49
C ILE A 129 -3.97 -8.57 -16.08
N LYS A 130 -5.17 -8.41 -15.50
CA LYS A 130 -6.41 -9.04 -15.99
C LYS A 130 -6.72 -8.69 -17.45
N TYR A 131 -6.47 -7.45 -17.85
CA TYR A 131 -6.66 -7.03 -19.24
C TYR A 131 -5.65 -7.73 -20.17
N THR A 132 -4.39 -7.82 -19.77
CA THR A 132 -3.36 -8.55 -20.52
C THR A 132 -3.73 -10.02 -20.67
N ASP A 133 -4.16 -10.67 -19.59
CA ASP A 133 -4.62 -12.07 -19.60
C ASP A 133 -5.82 -12.28 -20.53
N TYR A 134 -6.78 -11.35 -20.52
CA TYR A 134 -7.93 -11.36 -21.43
C TYR A 134 -7.48 -11.28 -22.90
N ILE A 135 -6.55 -10.38 -23.22
CA ILE A 135 -6.02 -10.24 -24.59
C ILE A 135 -5.25 -11.49 -25.02
N ILE A 136 -4.43 -12.07 -24.14
CA ILE A 136 -3.75 -13.36 -24.38
C ILE A 136 -4.78 -14.44 -24.67
N ASN A 137 -5.79 -14.59 -23.82
CA ASN A 137 -6.85 -15.58 -24.01
C ASN A 137 -7.64 -15.36 -25.30
N LEU A 138 -7.83 -14.12 -25.74
CA LEU A 138 -8.48 -13.82 -27.03
C LEU A 138 -7.60 -14.22 -28.21
N MET A 139 -6.28 -14.05 -28.12
CA MET A 139 -5.33 -14.47 -29.18
C MET A 139 -5.19 -15.99 -29.27
N TYR A 140 -5.17 -16.68 -28.13
CA TYR A 140 -5.05 -18.14 -28.06
C TYR A 140 -6.39 -18.88 -28.06
N ALA A 141 -7.50 -18.15 -27.97
CA ALA A 141 -8.82 -18.72 -28.19
C ALA A 141 -8.77 -19.40 -29.56
N PRO A 142 -9.04 -20.72 -29.65
CA PRO A 142 -9.11 -21.37 -30.93
C PRO A 142 -10.09 -20.54 -31.75
N GLN A 143 -9.61 -19.94 -32.84
CA GLN A 143 -10.46 -19.45 -33.91
C GLN A 143 -11.36 -20.65 -34.17
N LYS A 144 -12.60 -20.63 -33.65
CA LYS A 144 -13.61 -21.57 -34.08
C LYS A 144 -13.72 -21.22 -35.55
N LYS A 145 -12.94 -21.94 -36.37
CA LYS A 145 -13.23 -22.15 -37.78
C LYS A 145 -14.58 -22.84 -37.73
N SER A 146 -15.57 -22.00 -37.61
CA SER A 146 -16.93 -22.26 -37.96
C SER A 146 -16.85 -22.51 -39.47
N ASN A 147 -16.48 -23.75 -39.82
CA ASN A 147 -16.93 -24.37 -41.06
C ASN A 147 -18.44 -24.63 -40.91
N LEU A 148 -19.20 -23.55 -40.64
CA LEU A 148 -20.65 -23.56 -40.76
C LEU A 148 -21.01 -23.92 -42.20
N TYR A 149 -20.14 -23.56 -43.15
CA TYR A 149 -20.26 -23.84 -44.57
C TYR A 149 -19.19 -24.82 -45.03
N ASP A 150 -19.59 -25.83 -45.79
CA ASP A 150 -18.65 -26.65 -46.57
C ASP A 150 -18.11 -25.86 -47.79
N VAL A 151 -17.19 -26.44 -48.55
CA VAL A 151 -16.59 -25.82 -49.76
C VAL A 151 -17.64 -25.57 -50.87
N GLN A 152 -18.88 -26.07 -50.71
CA GLN A 152 -20.03 -25.86 -51.58
C GLN A 152 -21.06 -24.88 -50.99
N GLY A 153 -20.79 -24.26 -49.84
CA GLY A 153 -21.66 -23.25 -49.23
C GLY A 153 -22.90 -23.81 -48.52
N LYS A 154 -22.92 -25.09 -48.13
CA LYS A 154 -24.04 -25.67 -47.37
C LYS A 154 -23.86 -25.53 -45.86
N LEU A 155 -24.91 -25.08 -45.17
CA LEU A 155 -24.94 -25.02 -43.71
C LEU A 155 -24.94 -26.45 -43.13
N ASN A 156 -23.96 -26.79 -42.29
CA ASN A 156 -23.92 -28.09 -41.62
C ASN A 156 -24.92 -28.11 -40.45
N GLU A 157 -26.17 -28.46 -40.73
CA GLU A 157 -27.27 -28.51 -39.73
C GLU A 157 -27.16 -29.67 -38.72
N ASN A 158 -26.28 -30.65 -38.95
CA ASN A 158 -26.16 -31.86 -38.11
C ASN A 158 -25.49 -31.67 -36.73
N ARG A 159 -25.38 -30.44 -36.21
CA ARG A 159 -24.84 -30.16 -34.86
C ARG A 159 -25.72 -29.24 -34.02
N ALA A 160 -27.01 -29.14 -34.33
CA ALA A 160 -27.95 -28.37 -33.52
C ALA A 160 -28.32 -29.03 -32.16
N ASP A 161 -27.82 -30.22 -31.82
CA ASP A 161 -28.35 -31.01 -30.69
C ASP A 161 -27.37 -31.38 -29.56
N THR A 162 -26.29 -30.62 -29.34
CA THR A 162 -25.51 -30.78 -28.10
C THR A 162 -25.07 -29.43 -27.55
N GLY A 163 -25.85 -28.90 -26.61
CA GLY A 163 -25.46 -27.70 -25.87
C GLY A 163 -26.56 -27.02 -25.06
N ARG A 164 -27.55 -27.75 -24.52
CA ARG A 164 -28.31 -27.22 -23.38
C ARG A 164 -27.35 -27.18 -22.19
N VAL A 165 -26.86 -25.99 -21.87
CA VAL A 165 -26.26 -25.73 -20.55
C VAL A 165 -27.43 -25.33 -19.66
N ASP A 166 -27.85 -26.25 -18.80
CA ASP A 166 -28.79 -25.96 -17.70
C ASP A 166 -28.12 -24.97 -16.75
N TYR A 167 -28.66 -23.76 -16.65
CA TYR A 167 -28.39 -22.88 -15.52
C TYR A 167 -29.40 -23.23 -14.43
N THR A 168 -28.93 -23.93 -13.39
CA THR A 168 -29.66 -23.99 -12.11
C THR A 168 -29.20 -22.79 -11.29
N VAL A 169 -30.13 -21.91 -10.95
CA VAL A 169 -29.99 -20.80 -9.98
C VAL A 169 -30.42 -21.32 -8.61
#